data_AF-A0A380WUQ6-F1
#
_entry.id   AF-A0A380WUQ6-F1
#
_cell.length_a   1.000
_cell.length_b   1.000
_cell.length_c   1.000
_cell.angle_alpha   90.00
_cell.angle_beta   90.00
_cell.angle_gamma   90.00
#
_symmetry.space_group_name_H-M   'P 1'
#
loop_
_entity.id
_entity.type
_entity.pdbx_description
1 polymer ?
#
loop_
_entity_poly.entity_id
_entity_poly.type
_entity_poly.pdbx_seq_one_letter_code
_entity_poly.pdbx_strand_id
1 'polypeptide(L)'
;MDSFKIKWAGMGVALVVLFAKPVYAADVIKYDDSNLDQIFEENNIYYDKEAVEKRKSEFISDPNNAIAPDYEVEDVIISEELNVDDDGDVEKTVTKETSLIDKNPAPIYSKSPVYKKVVDISEHQDPDKIDYNEFANDIDGAILRTSITPADDLQIRKDYQIERHYKELNKRNVPVGFYHYSRAINAAEALLEADYVYNIIKDKNVSLPVYIDIEDNKRQAKASIGEISEVAETFVKSMQAHGYVSGIYSYPWFANKYLTRDVKNKYNFWIADYDSKEFTKYNKSDFDSWQYTNKGKVNGYSGNIDMSVLYKDYPYIIKGVSKKPINVLIDEILAGKWGVGSERQRRLAYAGYNYNIVQKAVNQRLANL
;
A
#
# COMPACT_ATOMS: atom_id res chain seq x y z
N MET A 1 -60.58 -21.76 -18.94
CA MET A 1 -59.64 -21.27 -17.92
C MET A 1 -59.32 -22.40 -16.96
N ASP A 2 -58.23 -23.14 -17.07
CA ASP A 2 -57.47 -23.66 -18.20
C ASP A 2 -56.67 -24.81 -17.57
N SER A 3 -56.70 -25.97 -18.18
CA SER A 3 -55.94 -27.14 -17.76
C SER A 3 -54.65 -27.25 -18.58
N PHE A 4 -53.54 -27.46 -17.86
CA PHE A 4 -52.30 -28.15 -18.21
C PHE A 4 -51.89 -28.22 -19.69
N LYS A 5 -50.71 -27.63 -20.01
CA LYS A 5 -49.69 -28.28 -20.86
C LYS A 5 -48.27 -27.88 -20.43
N ILE A 6 -47.50 -28.89 -20.03
CA ILE A 6 -46.03 -28.87 -19.99
C ILE A 6 -45.51 -29.04 -21.43
N LYS A 7 -44.50 -28.26 -21.83
CA LYS A 7 -43.54 -28.65 -22.88
C LYS A 7 -42.13 -28.16 -22.51
N TRP A 8 -41.20 -29.09 -22.36
CA TRP A 8 -39.76 -28.85 -22.43
C TRP A 8 -39.26 -29.19 -23.84
N ALA A 9 -38.44 -28.29 -24.40
CA ALA A 9 -37.46 -28.48 -25.47
C ALA A 9 -36.69 -27.14 -25.52
N GLY A 10 -35.38 -27.01 -25.65
CA GLY A 10 -34.24 -27.88 -25.90
C GLY A 10 -33.09 -26.92 -26.24
N MET A 11 -31.86 -27.31 -25.90
CA MET A 11 -30.57 -26.62 -26.09
C MET A 11 -30.48 -25.48 -27.11
N GLY A 12 -29.93 -24.36 -26.64
CA GLY A 12 -29.25 -23.36 -27.45
C GLY A 12 -28.10 -22.75 -26.65
N VAL A 13 -26.87 -23.21 -26.91
CA VAL A 13 -25.63 -22.61 -26.39
C VAL A 13 -25.52 -21.21 -27.00
N ALA A 14 -25.53 -20.18 -26.17
CA ALA A 14 -25.09 -18.84 -26.53
C ALA A 14 -24.21 -18.31 -25.39
N LEU A 15 -22.94 -18.06 -25.70
CA LEU A 15 -22.01 -17.35 -24.84
C LEU A 15 -22.65 -16.03 -24.40
N VAL A 16 -22.96 -15.90 -23.12
CA VAL A 16 -23.32 -14.62 -22.52
C VAL A 16 -22.08 -14.06 -21.84
N VAL A 17 -21.46 -13.10 -22.52
CA VAL A 17 -20.58 -12.10 -21.93
C VAL A 17 -21.38 -11.34 -20.88
N LEU A 18 -21.20 -11.67 -19.60
CA LEU A 18 -21.82 -10.96 -18.49
C LEU A 18 -21.03 -9.68 -18.21
N PHE A 19 -21.50 -8.59 -18.79
CA PHE A 19 -21.23 -7.24 -18.28
C PHE A 19 -21.84 -7.12 -16.88
N ALA A 20 -21.01 -6.81 -15.88
CA ALA A 20 -21.48 -6.44 -14.55
C ALA A 20 -22.24 -5.10 -14.62
N LYS A 21 -23.49 -5.08 -14.18
CA LYS A 21 -24.25 -3.86 -13.87
C LYS A 21 -23.94 -3.38 -12.45
N PRO A 22 -24.07 -2.07 -12.17
CA PRO A 22 -23.70 -1.47 -10.89
C PRO A 22 -24.77 -1.76 -9.83
N VAL A 23 -24.34 -2.10 -8.61
CA VAL A 23 -25.21 -2.22 -7.45
C VAL A 23 -25.19 -0.89 -6.70
N TYR A 24 -26.36 -0.27 -6.58
CA TYR A 24 -26.62 0.91 -5.75
C TYR A 24 -26.62 0.56 -4.26
N ALA A 25 -26.48 1.60 -3.45
CA ALA A 25 -26.06 1.62 -2.06
C ALA A 25 -27.03 1.07 -1.00
N ALA A 26 -26.40 0.81 0.17
CA ALA A 26 -26.89 0.95 1.54
C ALA A 26 -27.92 -0.04 2.09
N ASP A 27 -27.42 -0.97 2.92
CA ASP A 27 -28.03 -1.26 4.22
C ASP A 27 -26.96 -1.05 5.29
N VAL A 28 -27.08 0.06 6.02
CA VAL A 28 -26.27 0.36 7.22
C VAL A 28 -27.06 -0.20 8.40
N ILE A 29 -26.54 -1.25 9.05
CA ILE A 29 -27.03 -1.63 10.38
C ILE A 29 -26.51 -0.59 11.36
N LYS A 30 -27.37 0.33 11.80
CA LYS A 30 -27.10 1.20 12.95
C LYS A 30 -27.18 0.34 14.22
N TYR A 31 -26.16 0.42 15.06
CA TYR A 31 -26.13 -0.24 16.38
C TYR A 31 -26.53 0.79 17.44
N ASP A 32 -27.38 0.38 18.38
CA ASP A 32 -27.81 1.15 19.55
C ASP A 32 -27.03 0.66 20.78
N ASP A 33 -26.23 1.55 21.34
CA ASP A 33 -25.26 1.35 22.41
C ASP A 33 -25.84 1.56 23.82
N SER A 34 -27.13 1.87 23.94
CA SER A 34 -27.81 2.01 25.23
C SER A 34 -28.08 0.68 25.96
N ASN A 35 -27.76 -0.47 25.34
CA ASN A 35 -28.20 -1.77 25.85
C ASN A 35 -27.20 -2.92 25.67
N LEU A 36 -25.90 -2.61 25.77
CA LEU A 36 -24.80 -3.58 25.61
C LEU A 36 -24.97 -4.82 26.49
N ASP A 37 -25.49 -4.66 27.71
CA ASP A 37 -25.75 -5.76 28.62
C ASP A 37 -26.83 -6.72 28.10
N GLN A 38 -27.94 -6.20 27.55
CA GLN A 38 -28.98 -7.04 26.92
C GLN A 38 -28.46 -7.68 25.64
N ILE A 39 -27.59 -7.01 24.88
CA ILE A 39 -26.98 -7.56 23.67
C ILE A 39 -26.02 -8.71 24.01
N PHE A 40 -25.26 -8.60 25.09
CA PHE A 40 -24.42 -9.69 25.57
C PHE A 40 -25.24 -10.87 26.10
N GLU A 41 -26.37 -10.60 26.75
CA GLU A 41 -27.30 -11.64 27.22
C GLU A 41 -28.03 -12.35 26.06
N GLU A 42 -28.55 -11.61 25.07
CA GLU A 42 -29.25 -12.14 23.90
C GLU A 42 -28.33 -12.98 23.00
N ASN A 43 -27.03 -12.67 22.99
CA ASN A 43 -26.03 -13.40 22.22
C ASN A 43 -25.28 -14.46 23.05
N ASN A 44 -25.70 -14.70 24.29
CA ASN A 44 -25.14 -15.71 25.19
C ASN A 44 -23.63 -15.53 25.44
N ILE A 45 -23.17 -14.27 25.44
CA ILE A 45 -21.77 -13.86 25.64
C ILE A 45 -21.58 -13.52 27.12
N TYR A 46 -20.83 -14.35 27.83
CA TYR A 46 -20.50 -14.11 29.24
C TYR A 46 -19.39 -13.07 29.37
N TYR A 47 -19.58 -12.09 30.25
CA TYR A 47 -18.53 -11.18 30.71
C TYR A 47 -18.70 -10.90 32.20
N ASP A 48 -17.58 -10.61 32.87
CA ASP A 48 -17.54 -10.39 34.30
C ASP A 48 -17.99 -8.96 34.65
N LYS A 49 -19.29 -8.79 34.86
CA LYS A 49 -19.93 -7.50 35.16
C LYS A 49 -19.33 -6.86 36.42
N GLU A 50 -19.05 -7.64 37.45
CA GLU A 50 -18.46 -7.15 38.69
C GLU A 50 -17.02 -6.67 38.49
N ALA A 51 -16.20 -7.38 37.69
CA ALA A 51 -14.85 -6.92 37.38
C ALA A 51 -14.83 -5.65 36.50
N VAL A 52 -15.85 -5.45 35.66
CA VAL A 52 -16.01 -4.20 34.87
C VAL A 52 -16.38 -3.05 35.80
N GLU A 53 -17.37 -3.23 36.68
CA GLU A 53 -17.77 -2.19 37.64
C GLU A 53 -16.67 -1.90 38.67
N LYS A 54 -15.92 -2.92 39.09
CA LYS A 54 -14.74 -2.76 39.95
C LYS A 54 -13.67 -1.90 39.27
N ARG A 55 -13.34 -2.18 38.00
CA ARG A 55 -12.38 -1.36 37.23
C ARG A 55 -12.85 0.08 37.06
N LYS A 56 -14.15 0.31 36.83
CA LYS A 56 -14.73 1.66 36.80
C LYS A 56 -14.60 2.36 38.15
N SER A 57 -14.89 1.67 39.25
CA SER A 57 -14.77 2.23 40.60
C SER A 57 -13.33 2.50 41.03
N GLU A 58 -12.39 1.61 40.68
CA GLU A 58 -10.95 1.77 40.92
C GLU A 58 -10.41 2.98 40.15
N PHE A 59 -10.84 3.17 38.89
CA PHE A 59 -10.53 4.34 38.07
C PHE A 59 -11.07 5.66 38.64
N ILE A 60 -12.28 5.65 39.23
CA ILE A 60 -12.86 6.83 39.90
C ILE A 60 -12.13 7.14 41.22
N SER A 61 -11.60 6.13 41.91
CA SER A 61 -11.01 6.27 43.24
C SER A 61 -9.55 6.75 43.27
N ASP A 62 -8.75 6.44 42.25
CA ASP A 62 -7.38 6.95 42.07
C ASP A 62 -7.06 7.10 40.58
N PRO A 63 -7.46 8.22 39.96
CA PRO A 63 -7.30 8.44 38.52
C PRO A 63 -5.84 8.56 38.06
N ASN A 64 -4.87 8.58 38.97
CA ASN A 64 -3.44 8.74 38.65
C ASN A 64 -2.64 7.43 38.64
N ASN A 65 -3.24 6.28 39.01
CA ASN A 65 -2.55 4.99 39.03
C ASN A 65 -2.97 4.02 37.91
N ALA A 66 -3.74 4.50 36.93
CA ALA A 66 -3.87 3.85 35.63
C ALA A 66 -2.90 4.54 34.66
N ILE A 67 -2.03 3.78 34.01
CA ILE A 67 -1.21 4.28 32.90
C ILE A 67 -2.18 4.91 31.90
N ALA A 68 -2.14 6.24 31.80
CA ALA A 68 -3.05 6.97 30.94
C ALA A 68 -2.86 6.48 29.50
N PRO A 69 -3.93 6.04 28.81
CA PRO A 69 -3.86 5.89 27.37
C PRO A 69 -3.37 7.21 26.75
N ASP A 70 -2.57 7.10 25.69
CA ASP A 70 -1.96 8.22 24.97
C ASP A 70 -2.97 9.05 24.15
N TYR A 71 -4.26 8.78 24.30
CA TYR A 71 -5.36 9.46 23.62
C TYR A 71 -6.34 10.10 24.61
N GLU A 72 -6.87 11.27 24.24
CA GLU A 72 -8.02 11.92 24.86
C GLU A 72 -9.30 11.57 24.09
N VAL A 73 -10.40 11.36 24.82
CA VAL A 73 -11.70 11.03 24.22
C VAL A 73 -12.54 12.31 24.19
N GLU A 74 -12.93 12.76 23.01
CA GLU A 74 -13.79 13.94 22.85
C GLU A 74 -15.03 13.58 22.02
N ASP A 75 -16.22 13.89 22.56
CA ASP A 75 -17.50 13.73 21.87
C ASP A 75 -17.69 14.88 20.87
N VAL A 76 -17.61 14.58 19.58
CA VAL A 76 -17.85 15.57 18.51
C VAL A 76 -19.32 15.49 18.09
N ILE A 77 -20.05 16.60 18.19
CA ILE A 77 -21.40 16.72 17.62
C ILE A 77 -21.25 16.87 16.11
N ILE A 78 -21.64 15.85 15.35
CA ILE A 78 -21.49 15.82 13.89
C ILE A 78 -22.71 16.38 13.18
N SER A 79 -23.90 16.14 13.71
CA SER A 79 -25.14 16.70 13.16
C SER A 79 -26.18 16.85 14.24
N GLU A 80 -26.98 17.91 14.10
CA GLU A 80 -28.23 18.10 14.83
C GLU A 80 -29.35 18.13 13.80
N GLU A 81 -30.22 17.13 13.81
CA GLU A 81 -31.45 17.11 13.01
C GLU A 81 -32.64 17.40 13.93
N LEU A 82 -33.50 18.31 13.48
CA LEU A 82 -34.76 18.63 14.14
C LEU A 82 -35.88 17.99 13.31
N ASN A 83 -36.54 16.99 13.89
CA ASN A 83 -37.71 16.38 13.29
C ASN A 83 -38.96 16.90 14.01
N VAL A 84 -39.98 17.28 13.26
CA VAL A 84 -41.28 17.66 13.83
C VAL A 84 -42.23 16.51 13.55
N ASP A 85 -42.81 15.95 14.60
CA ASP A 85 -43.80 14.89 14.45
C ASP A 85 -45.17 15.44 14.01
N ASP A 86 -46.09 14.54 13.65
CA ASP A 86 -47.42 14.90 13.14
C ASP A 86 -48.30 15.66 14.16
N ASP A 87 -47.89 15.67 15.44
CA ASP A 87 -48.56 16.38 16.54
C ASP A 87 -47.92 17.76 16.83
N GLY A 88 -46.82 18.11 16.15
CA GLY A 88 -46.15 19.41 16.21
C GLY A 88 -45.04 19.52 17.26
N ASP A 89 -44.63 18.42 17.88
CA ASP A 89 -43.51 18.36 18.81
C ASP A 89 -42.18 18.20 18.06
N VAL A 90 -41.16 18.94 18.53
CA VAL A 90 -39.84 18.96 17.89
C VAL A 90 -38.90 17.99 18.62
N GLU A 91 -38.54 16.89 17.95
CA GLU A 91 -37.57 15.93 18.42
C GLU A 91 -36.18 16.26 17.86
N LYS A 92 -35.21 16.46 18.76
CA LYS A 92 -33.83 16.81 18.39
C LYS A 92 -32.95 15.55 18.42
N THR A 93 -32.51 15.10 17.25
CA THR A 93 -31.57 13.99 17.12
C THR A 93 -30.15 14.54 16.99
N VAL A 94 -29.31 14.27 18.00
CA VAL A 94 -27.89 14.67 18.02
C VAL A 94 -27.03 13.45 17.74
N THR A 95 -26.31 13.44 16.62
CA THR A 95 -25.34 12.38 16.33
C THR A 95 -23.98 12.77 16.90
N LYS A 96 -23.49 12.00 17.88
CA LYS A 96 -22.14 12.15 18.45
C LYS A 96 -21.24 11.04 17.91
N GLU A 97 -20.09 11.40 17.36
CA GLU A 97 -18.99 10.44 17.20
C GLU A 97 -17.95 10.69 18.28
N THR A 98 -17.54 9.62 18.93
CA THR A 98 -16.41 9.64 19.86
C THR A 98 -15.11 9.70 19.06
N SER A 99 -14.38 10.81 19.19
CA SER A 99 -13.07 10.97 18.59
C SER A 99 -11.97 10.64 19.61
N LEU A 100 -10.98 9.86 19.18
CA LEU A 100 -9.76 9.59 19.96
C LEU A 100 -8.67 10.55 19.46
N ILE A 101 -8.26 11.48 20.32
CA ILE A 101 -7.25 12.50 20.01
C ILE A 101 -5.92 12.06 20.63
N ASP A 102 -5.00 11.57 19.81
CA ASP A 102 -3.62 11.28 20.21
C ASP A 102 -2.95 12.56 20.73
N LYS A 103 -2.44 12.55 21.96
CA LYS A 103 -1.78 13.71 22.58
C LYS A 103 -0.41 14.00 22.00
N ASN A 104 0.16 13.06 21.26
CA ASN A 104 1.45 13.19 20.62
C ASN A 104 1.39 12.64 19.19
N PRO A 105 0.58 13.25 18.30
CA PRO A 105 0.37 12.73 16.98
C PRO A 105 1.71 12.74 16.25
N ALA A 106 2.23 11.54 15.97
CA ALA A 106 3.26 11.42 14.96
C ALA A 106 2.75 12.15 13.71
N PRO A 107 3.56 13.00 13.06
CA PRO A 107 3.11 13.75 11.88
C PRO A 107 2.44 12.78 10.92
N ILE A 108 1.14 12.99 10.70
CA ILE A 108 0.26 12.05 10.01
C ILE A 108 0.66 12.03 8.54
N TYR A 109 1.61 11.16 8.20
CA TYR A 109 1.79 10.74 6.83
C TYR A 109 0.57 9.89 6.47
N SER A 110 -0.16 10.27 5.42
CA SER A 110 -1.48 9.73 5.10
C SER A 110 -1.49 8.24 4.72
N LYS A 111 -0.34 7.57 4.72
CA LYS A 111 -0.13 6.19 4.32
C LYS A 111 0.66 5.44 5.39
N SER A 112 0.30 4.20 5.62
CA SER A 112 1.03 3.32 6.53
C SER A 112 2.06 2.48 5.75
N PRO A 113 3.32 2.39 6.21
CA PRO A 113 4.30 1.48 5.61
C PRO A 113 3.82 0.03 5.60
N VAL A 114 3.80 -0.60 4.43
CA VAL A 114 3.52 -2.04 4.31
C VAL A 114 4.80 -2.82 4.52
N TYR A 115 5.83 -2.49 3.73
CA TYR A 115 7.17 -3.07 3.80
C TYR A 115 8.16 -1.96 4.10
N LYS A 116 9.08 -2.18 5.04
CA LYS A 116 10.01 -1.14 5.53
C LYS A 116 11.44 -1.38 5.11
N LYS A 117 11.82 -2.63 4.85
CA LYS A 117 13.16 -3.04 4.44
C LYS A 117 13.14 -3.63 3.02
N VAL A 118 12.70 -2.85 2.04
CA VAL A 118 12.84 -3.23 0.63
C VAL A 118 14.15 -2.65 0.11
N VAL A 119 15.03 -3.51 -0.38
CA VAL A 119 16.33 -3.07 -0.92
C VAL A 119 16.24 -2.87 -2.42
N ASP A 120 17.14 -2.08 -2.97
CA ASP A 120 17.42 -2.10 -4.39
C ASP A 120 18.91 -2.36 -4.64
N ILE A 121 19.19 -3.27 -5.57
CA ILE A 121 20.56 -3.78 -5.81
C ILE A 121 20.83 -3.95 -7.30
N SER A 122 22.11 -3.93 -7.63
CA SER A 122 22.64 -3.97 -8.99
C SER A 122 24.02 -4.64 -8.99
N GLU A 123 24.74 -4.57 -10.10
CA GLU A 123 26.14 -5.00 -10.17
C GLU A 123 27.09 -4.32 -9.16
N HIS A 124 26.66 -3.25 -8.49
CA HIS A 124 27.41 -2.61 -7.40
C HIS A 124 27.42 -3.41 -6.09
N GLN A 125 26.46 -4.32 -5.89
CA GLN A 125 26.42 -5.23 -4.74
C GLN A 125 26.99 -6.59 -5.17
N ASP A 126 28.29 -6.78 -5.00
CA ASP A 126 29.00 -8.00 -5.38
C ASP A 126 28.34 -9.26 -4.78
N PRO A 127 27.74 -10.17 -5.59
CA PRO A 127 27.03 -11.33 -5.10
C PRO A 127 27.88 -12.29 -4.28
N ASP A 128 29.20 -12.33 -4.51
CA ASP A 128 30.11 -13.22 -3.78
C ASP A 128 30.39 -12.71 -2.35
N LYS A 129 29.99 -11.48 -2.04
CA LYS A 129 30.08 -10.87 -0.71
C LYS A 129 28.74 -10.87 0.04
N ILE A 130 27.70 -11.51 -0.51
CA ILE A 130 26.36 -11.57 0.08
C ILE A 130 26.10 -12.99 0.57
N ASP A 131 25.90 -13.15 1.88
CA ASP A 131 25.22 -14.33 2.41
C ASP A 131 23.72 -14.18 2.17
N TYR A 132 23.23 -14.77 1.08
CA TYR A 132 21.83 -14.68 0.71
C TYR A 132 20.87 -15.34 1.69
N ASN A 133 21.33 -16.26 2.56
CA ASN A 133 20.44 -16.85 3.56
C ASN A 133 20.13 -15.84 4.66
N GLU A 134 21.15 -15.16 5.19
CA GLU A 134 20.95 -14.10 6.17
C GLU A 134 20.26 -12.90 5.54
N PHE A 135 20.71 -12.51 4.35
CA PHE A 135 20.21 -11.34 3.64
C PHE A 135 18.71 -11.46 3.32
N ALA A 136 18.28 -12.60 2.77
CA ALA A 136 16.86 -12.82 2.45
C ALA A 136 15.95 -12.82 3.69
N ASN A 137 16.48 -13.16 4.86
CA ASN A 137 15.71 -13.19 6.11
C ASN A 137 15.60 -11.81 6.77
N ASP A 138 16.44 -10.84 6.38
CA ASP A 138 16.46 -9.49 6.97
C ASP A 138 15.86 -8.41 6.06
N ILE A 139 15.29 -8.79 4.91
CA ILE A 139 14.63 -7.89 3.96
C ILE A 139 13.19 -8.31 3.70
N ASP A 140 12.34 -7.33 3.38
CA ASP A 140 10.95 -7.54 2.98
C ASP A 140 10.81 -7.82 1.47
N GLY A 141 11.78 -7.40 0.67
CA GLY A 141 11.76 -7.48 -0.79
C GLY A 141 13.00 -6.85 -1.43
N ALA A 142 13.15 -7.04 -2.74
CA ALA A 142 14.26 -6.47 -3.51
C ALA A 142 13.84 -5.97 -4.89
N ILE A 143 14.30 -4.78 -5.30
CA ILE A 143 14.13 -4.23 -6.65
C ILE A 143 15.49 -4.30 -7.37
N LEU A 144 15.59 -5.11 -8.43
CA LEU A 144 16.87 -5.43 -9.06
C LEU A 144 17.08 -4.62 -10.34
N ARG A 145 18.28 -4.06 -10.55
CA ARG A 145 18.59 -3.42 -11.83
C ARG A 145 18.62 -4.46 -12.94
N THR A 146 17.77 -4.31 -13.94
CA THR A 146 17.77 -5.16 -15.13
C THR A 146 18.86 -4.74 -16.09
N SER A 147 18.98 -3.44 -16.31
CA SER A 147 19.77 -2.86 -17.37
C SER A 147 19.99 -1.37 -17.15
N ILE A 148 20.92 -0.82 -17.91
CA ILE A 148 21.26 0.59 -17.96
C ILE A 148 21.48 0.98 -19.42
N THR A 149 21.07 2.19 -19.80
CA THR A 149 21.52 2.83 -21.06
C THR A 149 22.79 3.63 -20.75
N PRO A 150 24.00 3.19 -21.14
CA PRO A 150 25.25 3.87 -20.81
C PRO A 150 25.36 5.24 -21.47
N ALA A 151 26.10 6.17 -20.86
CA ALA A 151 26.22 7.55 -21.36
C ALA A 151 27.17 7.71 -22.56
N ASP A 152 28.07 6.76 -22.74
CA ASP A 152 29.16 6.77 -23.73
C ASP A 152 28.70 6.33 -25.12
N ASP A 153 28.00 5.21 -25.22
CA ASP A 153 27.55 4.64 -26.50
C ASP A 153 26.02 4.52 -26.65
N LEU A 154 25.27 4.71 -25.55
CA LEU A 154 23.81 4.58 -25.47
C LEU A 154 23.30 3.19 -25.87
N GLN A 155 24.16 2.18 -25.85
CA GLN A 155 23.79 0.80 -26.12
C GLN A 155 23.25 0.17 -24.84
N ILE A 156 21.94 -0.12 -24.80
CA ILE A 156 21.30 -0.71 -23.63
C ILE A 156 22.04 -1.98 -23.21
N ARG A 157 22.50 -2.00 -21.96
CA ARG A 157 23.32 -3.08 -21.41
C ARG A 157 22.61 -3.73 -20.23
N LYS A 158 22.54 -5.06 -20.23
CA LYS A 158 22.10 -5.85 -19.08
C LYS A 158 23.04 -5.64 -17.89
N ASP A 159 22.46 -5.46 -16.71
CA ASP A 159 23.22 -5.43 -15.46
C ASP A 159 23.96 -6.77 -15.28
N TYR A 160 25.24 -6.72 -14.89
CA TYR A 160 26.07 -7.93 -14.89
C TYR A 160 25.65 -8.96 -13.84
N GLN A 161 24.94 -8.55 -12.77
CA GLN A 161 24.63 -9.43 -11.65
C GLN A 161 23.15 -9.78 -11.53
N ILE A 162 22.28 -9.26 -12.42
CA ILE A 162 20.83 -9.49 -12.37
C ILE A 162 20.43 -10.96 -12.26
N GLU A 163 21.06 -11.84 -13.04
CA GLU A 163 20.70 -13.27 -13.03
C GLU A 163 21.06 -13.94 -11.70
N ARG A 164 22.20 -13.56 -11.10
CA ARG A 164 22.64 -14.13 -9.83
C ARG A 164 21.76 -13.62 -8.69
N HIS A 165 21.54 -12.31 -8.59
CA HIS A 165 20.65 -11.72 -7.59
C HIS A 165 19.25 -12.31 -7.67
N TYR A 166 18.65 -12.32 -8.88
CA TYR A 166 17.32 -12.87 -9.08
C TYR A 166 17.24 -14.34 -8.67
N LYS A 167 18.19 -15.18 -9.11
CA LYS A 167 18.20 -16.61 -8.78
C LYS A 167 18.25 -16.85 -7.27
N GLU A 168 19.15 -16.17 -6.56
CA GLU A 168 19.33 -16.38 -5.12
C GLU A 168 18.12 -15.90 -4.30
N LEU A 169 17.57 -14.74 -4.65
CA LEU A 169 16.43 -14.15 -3.93
C LEU A 169 15.12 -14.89 -4.24
N ASN A 170 14.89 -15.23 -5.52
CA ASN A 170 13.71 -15.99 -5.91
C ASN A 170 13.71 -17.40 -5.29
N LYS A 171 14.87 -18.07 -5.20
CA LYS A 171 15.00 -19.36 -4.50
C LYS A 171 14.55 -19.28 -3.03
N ARG A 172 14.68 -18.11 -2.40
CA ARG A 172 14.33 -17.85 -1.01
C ARG A 172 12.97 -17.17 -0.84
N ASN A 173 12.17 -17.14 -1.92
CA ASN A 173 10.83 -16.56 -1.94
C ASN A 173 10.78 -15.07 -1.53
N VAL A 174 11.88 -14.33 -1.70
CA VAL A 174 11.90 -12.88 -1.53
C VAL A 174 11.09 -12.25 -2.67
N PRO A 175 10.17 -11.33 -2.40
CA PRO A 175 9.48 -10.57 -3.44
C PRO A 175 10.48 -9.76 -4.27
N VAL A 176 10.44 -9.94 -5.60
CA VAL A 176 11.35 -9.27 -6.52
C VAL A 176 10.60 -8.34 -7.47
N GLY A 177 11.11 -7.12 -7.60
CA GLY A 177 10.80 -6.15 -8.65
C GLY A 177 12.05 -5.78 -9.43
N PHE A 178 11.91 -4.82 -10.33
CA PHE A 178 12.98 -4.49 -11.27
C PHE A 178 13.06 -2.99 -11.53
N TYR A 179 14.24 -2.52 -11.92
CA TYR A 179 14.38 -1.18 -12.48
C TYR A 179 15.32 -1.14 -13.69
N HIS A 180 15.19 -0.09 -14.50
CA HIS A 180 16.09 0.22 -15.61
C HIS A 180 16.60 1.65 -15.47
N TYR A 181 17.93 1.82 -15.46
CA TYR A 181 18.56 3.14 -15.46
C TYR A 181 18.49 3.75 -16.85
N SER A 182 17.57 4.69 -17.04
CA SER A 182 17.25 5.27 -18.35
C SER A 182 18.18 6.41 -18.72
N ARG A 183 18.45 6.53 -20.02
CA ARG A 183 18.97 7.76 -20.63
C ARG A 183 18.16 8.20 -21.84
N ALA A 184 16.96 7.64 -22.00
CA ALA A 184 16.02 8.02 -23.04
C ALA A 184 15.58 9.47 -22.90
N ILE A 185 15.46 10.16 -24.04
CA ILE A 185 14.96 11.55 -24.12
C ILE A 185 13.74 11.71 -25.05
N ASN A 186 13.18 10.60 -25.53
CA ASN A 186 11.97 10.56 -26.35
C ASN A 186 11.27 9.20 -26.22
N ALA A 187 10.02 9.12 -26.66
CA ALA A 187 9.21 7.90 -26.61
C ALA A 187 9.85 6.69 -27.32
N ALA A 188 10.53 6.88 -28.46
CA ALA A 188 11.11 5.78 -29.22
C ALA A 188 12.26 5.10 -28.45
N GLU A 189 13.14 5.89 -27.83
CA GLU A 189 14.19 5.37 -26.95
C GLU A 189 13.59 4.67 -25.73
N ALA A 190 12.55 5.25 -25.11
CA ALA A 190 11.89 4.66 -23.95
C ALA A 190 11.23 3.30 -24.27
N LEU A 191 10.69 3.14 -25.48
CA LEU A 191 10.13 1.88 -25.95
C LEU A 191 11.21 0.80 -26.12
N LEU A 192 12.36 1.16 -26.70
CA LEU A 192 13.51 0.25 -26.81
C LEU A 192 14.02 -0.20 -25.43
N GLU A 193 14.11 0.73 -24.48
CA GLU A 193 14.47 0.42 -23.09
C GLU A 193 13.43 -0.54 -22.46
N ALA A 194 12.13 -0.28 -22.62
CA ALA A 194 11.07 -1.14 -22.09
C ALA A 194 11.08 -2.55 -22.71
N ASP A 195 11.27 -2.67 -24.03
CA ASP A 195 11.37 -3.97 -24.72
C ASP A 195 12.58 -4.77 -24.24
N TYR A 196 13.70 -4.09 -23.97
CA TYR A 196 14.90 -4.72 -23.41
C TYR A 196 14.63 -5.27 -22.00
N VAL A 197 13.99 -4.47 -21.15
CA VAL A 197 13.58 -4.88 -19.80
C VAL A 197 12.64 -6.07 -19.85
N TYR A 198 11.59 -6.00 -20.68
CA TYR A 198 10.62 -7.08 -20.86
C TYR A 198 11.31 -8.39 -21.23
N ASN A 199 12.25 -8.36 -22.18
CA ASN A 199 12.97 -9.55 -22.62
C ASN A 199 13.83 -10.19 -21.53
N ILE A 200 14.29 -9.44 -20.54
CA ILE A 200 15.00 -9.97 -19.37
C ILE A 200 14.02 -10.63 -18.39
N ILE A 201 12.84 -10.03 -18.17
CA ILE A 201 11.97 -10.39 -17.04
C ILE A 201 10.76 -11.27 -17.41
N LYS A 202 10.46 -11.49 -18.70
CA LYS A 202 9.27 -12.21 -19.17
C LYS A 202 9.07 -13.61 -18.59
N ASP A 203 10.17 -14.29 -18.26
CA ASP A 203 10.16 -15.64 -17.68
C ASP A 203 10.50 -15.64 -16.18
N LYS A 204 10.44 -14.47 -15.53
CA LYS A 204 10.76 -14.30 -14.12
C LYS A 204 9.50 -14.13 -13.27
N ASN A 205 9.56 -14.60 -12.03
CA ASN A 205 8.53 -14.33 -11.04
C ASN A 205 8.70 -12.91 -10.50
N VAL A 206 7.79 -12.02 -10.94
CA VAL A 206 7.79 -10.61 -10.57
C VAL A 206 6.64 -10.34 -9.59
N SER A 207 6.98 -9.84 -8.41
CA SER A 207 6.03 -9.60 -7.29
C SER A 207 6.10 -8.19 -6.71
N LEU A 208 7.03 -7.36 -7.19
CA LEU A 208 7.09 -5.91 -6.95
C LEU A 208 7.14 -5.18 -8.31
N PRO A 209 6.95 -3.85 -8.36
CA PRO A 209 6.85 -3.14 -9.63
C PRO A 209 8.14 -3.12 -10.45
N VAL A 210 7.98 -2.80 -11.74
CA VAL A 210 9.06 -2.51 -12.68
C VAL A 210 9.18 -1.00 -12.88
N TYR A 211 10.29 -0.40 -12.47
CA TYR A 211 10.50 1.04 -12.53
C TYR A 211 11.40 1.47 -13.68
N ILE A 212 11.06 2.59 -14.31
CA ILE A 212 12.06 3.39 -15.03
C ILE A 212 12.73 4.35 -14.06
N ASP A 213 14.05 4.32 -14.01
CA ASP A 213 14.87 5.22 -13.20
C ASP A 213 15.26 6.45 -14.04
N ILE A 214 14.72 7.60 -13.64
CA ILE A 214 14.85 8.91 -14.30
C ILE A 214 15.65 9.83 -13.37
N GLU A 215 16.96 9.89 -13.60
CA GLU A 215 17.85 10.69 -12.75
C GLU A 215 19.11 11.23 -13.45
N ASP A 216 19.23 11.05 -14.77
CA ASP A 216 20.48 11.31 -15.48
C ASP A 216 20.74 12.81 -15.71
N ASN A 217 21.71 13.35 -14.97
CA ASN A 217 22.09 14.76 -15.04
C ASN A 217 22.90 15.16 -16.29
N LYS A 218 23.20 14.22 -17.20
CA LYS A 218 24.06 14.47 -18.38
C LYS A 218 23.28 14.63 -19.67
N ARG A 219 22.34 13.72 -19.95
CA ARG A 219 21.55 13.63 -21.17
C ARG A 219 20.10 13.99 -20.88
N GLN A 220 19.44 13.32 -19.94
CA GLN A 220 18.04 13.61 -19.62
C GLN A 220 17.84 15.06 -19.14
N ALA A 221 18.78 15.58 -18.34
CA ALA A 221 18.73 16.98 -17.88
C ALA A 221 18.83 18.06 -18.98
N LYS A 222 19.11 17.67 -20.24
CA LYS A 222 19.11 18.55 -21.42
C LYS A 222 17.80 18.49 -22.21
N ALA A 223 16.94 17.52 -21.94
CA ALA A 223 15.60 17.43 -22.49
C ALA A 223 14.62 18.27 -21.67
N SER A 224 13.49 18.60 -22.27
CA SER A 224 12.40 19.32 -21.64
C SER A 224 11.62 18.44 -20.66
N ILE A 225 10.89 19.09 -19.75
CA ILE A 225 9.94 18.42 -18.83
C ILE A 225 8.89 17.59 -19.59
N GLY A 226 8.48 18.03 -20.78
CA GLY A 226 7.53 17.32 -21.63
C GLY A 226 8.12 16.03 -22.20
N GLU A 227 9.33 16.10 -22.74
CA GLU A 227 10.05 14.94 -23.29
C GLU A 227 10.33 13.88 -22.22
N ILE A 228 10.83 14.29 -21.05
CA ILE A 228 11.10 13.34 -19.95
C ILE A 228 9.79 12.74 -19.38
N SER A 229 8.71 13.52 -19.35
CA SER A 229 7.38 12.99 -18.97
C SER A 229 6.84 11.99 -20.01
N GLU A 230 7.08 12.22 -21.29
CA GLU A 230 6.72 11.31 -22.38
C GLU A 230 7.53 10.01 -22.32
N VAL A 231 8.84 10.10 -22.06
CA VAL A 231 9.72 8.94 -21.81
C VAL A 231 9.17 8.08 -20.68
N ALA A 232 8.90 8.71 -19.53
CA ALA A 232 8.41 8.03 -18.34
C ALA A 232 7.06 7.35 -18.60
N GLU A 233 6.11 8.05 -19.22
CA GLU A 233 4.80 7.49 -19.55
C GLU A 233 4.88 6.36 -20.58
N THR A 234 5.75 6.49 -21.59
CA THR A 234 5.92 5.47 -22.64
C THR A 234 6.44 4.16 -22.06
N PHE A 235 7.48 4.23 -21.23
CA PHE A 235 8.02 3.04 -20.57
C PHE A 235 6.97 2.36 -19.69
N VAL A 236 6.29 3.13 -18.83
CA VAL A 236 5.28 2.59 -17.91
C VAL A 236 4.14 1.92 -18.67
N LYS A 237 3.61 2.56 -19.73
CA LYS A 237 2.55 1.97 -20.56
C LYS A 237 3.01 0.70 -21.28
N SER A 238 4.25 0.67 -21.77
CA SER A 238 4.80 -0.53 -22.42
C SER A 238 4.86 -1.71 -21.45
N MET A 239 5.41 -1.50 -20.25
CA MET A 239 5.44 -2.54 -19.21
C MET A 239 4.04 -2.99 -18.78
N GLN A 240 3.09 -2.05 -18.66
CA GLN A 240 1.68 -2.36 -18.36
C GLN A 240 1.01 -3.19 -19.47
N ALA A 241 1.32 -2.94 -20.74
CA ALA A 241 0.80 -3.73 -21.86
C ALA A 241 1.28 -5.20 -21.80
N HIS A 242 2.43 -5.44 -21.15
CA HIS A 242 2.94 -6.78 -20.85
C HIS A 242 2.45 -7.36 -19.52
N GLY A 243 1.52 -6.69 -18.83
CA GLY A 243 0.89 -7.18 -17.59
C GLY A 243 1.68 -6.88 -16.32
N TYR A 244 2.68 -5.99 -16.37
CA TYR A 244 3.45 -5.60 -15.20
C TYR A 244 2.88 -4.34 -14.53
N VAL A 245 2.84 -4.35 -13.20
CA VAL A 245 2.74 -3.10 -12.44
C VAL A 245 4.04 -2.34 -12.64
N SER A 246 3.95 -1.10 -13.13
CA SER A 246 5.11 -0.28 -13.46
C SER A 246 4.98 1.13 -12.89
N GLY A 247 6.12 1.80 -12.76
CA GLY A 247 6.24 3.11 -12.15
C GLY A 247 7.52 3.83 -12.55
N ILE A 248 7.73 4.97 -11.91
CA ILE A 248 8.84 5.88 -12.16
C ILE A 248 9.62 6.04 -10.86
N TYR A 249 10.94 5.96 -10.93
CA TYR A 249 11.83 6.35 -9.86
C TYR A 249 12.53 7.67 -10.22
N SER A 250 12.76 8.51 -9.21
CA SER A 250 13.57 9.74 -9.30
C SER A 250 13.86 10.27 -7.90
N TYR A 251 14.75 11.26 -7.79
CA TYR A 251 14.94 12.07 -6.57
C TYR A 251 14.28 13.47 -6.68
N PRO A 252 13.97 14.18 -5.57
CA PRO A 252 13.15 15.38 -5.54
C PRO A 252 13.54 16.49 -6.52
N TRP A 253 14.82 16.84 -6.61
CA TRP A 253 15.25 17.90 -7.51
C TRP A 253 14.96 17.55 -8.98
N PHE A 254 15.32 16.33 -9.39
CA PHE A 254 15.12 15.90 -10.77
C PHE A 254 13.63 15.77 -11.10
N ALA A 255 12.89 15.11 -10.21
CA ALA A 255 11.45 14.90 -10.34
C ALA A 255 10.66 16.21 -10.42
N ASN A 256 11.08 17.25 -9.71
CA ASN A 256 10.38 18.54 -9.73
C ASN A 256 10.74 19.39 -10.94
N LYS A 257 11.94 19.20 -11.49
CA LYS A 257 12.43 19.98 -12.61
C LYS A 257 12.07 19.38 -13.97
N TYR A 258 12.04 18.05 -14.07
CA TYR A 258 11.96 17.34 -15.35
C TYR A 258 10.76 16.41 -15.49
N LEU A 259 9.93 16.21 -14.45
CA LEU A 259 8.69 15.43 -14.55
C LEU A 259 7.48 16.29 -14.21
N THR A 260 6.44 16.20 -15.04
CA THR A 260 5.14 16.81 -14.74
C THR A 260 4.51 16.17 -13.51
N ARG A 261 3.74 16.96 -12.75
CA ARG A 261 2.98 16.45 -11.60
C ARG A 261 1.96 15.40 -12.03
N ASP A 262 1.35 15.55 -13.20
CA ASP A 262 0.33 14.64 -13.71
C ASP A 262 0.88 13.24 -13.93
N VAL A 263 2.05 13.11 -14.57
CA VAL A 263 2.71 11.81 -14.77
C VAL A 263 3.08 11.16 -13.43
N LYS A 264 3.61 11.95 -12.47
CA LYS A 264 3.95 11.44 -11.13
C LYS A 264 2.74 10.98 -10.32
N ASN A 265 1.59 11.65 -10.46
CA ASN A 265 0.36 11.30 -9.74
C ASN A 265 -0.42 10.16 -10.41
N LYS A 266 -0.24 9.95 -11.72
CA LYS A 266 -0.98 8.97 -12.50
C LYS A 266 -0.42 7.55 -12.37
N TYR A 267 0.88 7.42 -12.22
CA TYR A 267 1.60 6.14 -12.18
C TYR A 267 2.23 5.89 -10.82
N ASN A 268 2.67 4.65 -10.57
CA ASN A 268 3.40 4.40 -9.33
C ASN A 268 4.67 5.25 -9.31
N PHE A 269 4.92 5.95 -8.22
CA PHE A 269 6.09 6.83 -8.12
C PHE A 269 6.93 6.49 -6.88
N TRP A 270 8.21 6.25 -7.12
CA TRP A 270 9.21 5.90 -6.12
C TRP A 270 10.19 7.07 -5.96
N ILE A 271 10.12 7.76 -4.84
CA ILE A 271 10.91 8.98 -4.58
C ILE A 271 12.10 8.66 -3.68
N ALA A 272 13.30 9.12 -4.05
CA ALA A 272 14.49 9.05 -3.20
C ALA A 272 14.70 10.32 -2.38
N ASP A 273 14.49 10.26 -1.07
CA ASP A 273 14.65 11.39 -0.16
C ASP A 273 15.41 10.94 1.10
N TYR A 274 16.71 11.17 1.12
CA TYR A 274 17.62 10.72 2.18
C TYR A 274 17.77 11.71 3.35
N ASP A 275 17.39 12.96 3.11
CA ASP A 275 17.50 14.04 4.10
C ASP A 275 16.43 13.89 5.19
N SER A 276 15.28 13.36 4.80
CA SER A 276 14.18 13.05 5.68
C SER A 276 14.51 11.97 6.72
N LYS A 277 13.73 11.98 7.81
CA LYS A 277 13.85 11.06 8.94
C LYS A 277 12.45 10.61 9.32
N GLU A 278 12.28 9.31 9.52
CA GLU A 278 11.01 8.64 9.88
C GLU A 278 9.92 8.66 8.80
N PHE A 279 9.70 9.81 8.15
CA PHE A 279 8.80 10.03 7.01
C PHE A 279 9.45 11.00 6.03
N THR A 280 9.16 10.87 4.73
CA THR A 280 9.64 11.83 3.72
C THR A 280 8.93 13.17 3.84
N LYS A 281 9.69 14.25 3.61
CA LYS A 281 9.21 15.63 3.50
C LYS A 281 8.78 16.00 2.09
N TYR A 282 8.91 15.09 1.12
CA TYR A 282 8.50 15.33 -0.26
C TYR A 282 6.98 15.52 -0.35
N ASN A 283 6.55 16.67 -0.86
CA ASN A 283 5.14 17.08 -0.92
C ASN A 283 4.72 17.67 -2.27
N LYS A 284 5.53 17.49 -3.32
CA LYS A 284 5.28 18.12 -4.63
C LYS A 284 4.34 17.31 -5.53
N SER A 285 4.24 16.01 -5.30
CA SER A 285 3.31 15.08 -5.93
C SER A 285 3.00 13.94 -4.96
N ASP A 286 2.04 13.10 -5.33
CA ASP A 286 1.87 11.82 -4.67
C ASP A 286 3.03 10.86 -5.00
N PHE A 287 3.21 9.81 -4.20
CA PHE A 287 4.21 8.75 -4.38
C PHE A 287 3.84 7.49 -3.59
N ASP A 288 4.25 6.31 -4.05
CA ASP A 288 3.85 5.01 -3.51
C ASP A 288 5.00 4.28 -2.82
N SER A 289 6.22 4.78 -2.97
CA SER A 289 7.43 4.19 -2.42
C SER A 289 8.45 5.29 -2.10
N TRP A 290 9.23 5.09 -1.04
CA TRP A 290 10.21 6.06 -0.59
C TRP A 290 11.54 5.38 -0.31
N GLN A 291 12.58 5.69 -1.10
CA GLN A 291 13.96 5.32 -0.79
C GLN A 291 14.51 6.32 0.21
N TYR A 292 14.76 5.86 1.44
CA TYR A 292 15.06 6.73 2.57
C TYR A 292 16.54 6.78 2.93
N THR A 293 17.36 5.89 2.36
CA THR A 293 18.81 5.90 2.57
C THR A 293 19.53 5.12 1.48
N ASN A 294 20.77 5.53 1.19
CA ASN A 294 21.76 4.78 0.41
C ASN A 294 22.87 4.16 1.26
N LYS A 295 22.69 4.17 2.59
CA LYS A 295 23.66 3.70 3.59
C LYS A 295 23.00 2.72 4.56
N GLY A 296 21.97 2.03 4.10
CA GLY A 296 21.32 0.97 4.84
C GLY A 296 22.29 -0.15 5.22
N LYS A 297 21.86 -0.94 6.19
CA LYS A 297 22.57 -2.15 6.65
C LYS A 297 21.57 -3.29 6.74
N VAL A 298 21.97 -4.42 6.18
CA VAL A 298 21.18 -5.65 6.11
C VAL A 298 22.12 -6.80 6.46
N ASN A 299 21.65 -7.71 7.31
CA ASN A 299 22.44 -8.89 7.67
C ASN A 299 22.84 -9.69 6.42
N GLY A 300 23.99 -10.36 6.45
CA GLY A 300 24.54 -11.03 5.27
C GLY A 300 25.20 -10.12 4.22
N TYR A 301 25.24 -8.79 4.38
CA TYR A 301 26.03 -7.90 3.52
C TYR A 301 26.66 -6.73 4.30
N SER A 302 27.99 -6.60 4.25
CA SER A 302 28.71 -5.56 5.01
C SER A 302 28.70 -4.17 4.34
N GLY A 303 28.39 -4.12 3.04
CA GLY A 303 28.40 -2.89 2.25
C GLY A 303 27.25 -1.94 2.59
N ASN A 304 27.18 -0.83 1.87
CA ASN A 304 26.02 0.04 1.91
C ASN A 304 24.96 -0.47 0.95
N ILE A 305 23.70 -0.34 1.35
CA ILE A 305 22.57 -0.72 0.52
C ILE A 305 21.50 0.36 0.53
N ASP A 306 20.89 0.55 -0.62
CA ASP A 306 19.73 1.41 -0.77
C ASP A 306 18.52 0.73 -0.13
N MET A 307 17.76 1.50 0.68
CA MET A 307 16.59 0.97 1.39
C MET A 307 15.37 1.85 1.19
N SER A 308 14.25 1.16 1.01
CA SER A 308 12.97 1.73 0.67
C SER A 308 11.83 1.22 1.54
N VAL A 309 10.88 2.12 1.79
CA VAL A 309 9.54 1.82 2.28
C VAL A 309 8.60 1.69 1.09
N LEU A 310 7.78 0.63 1.07
CA LEU A 310 6.65 0.53 0.15
C LEU A 310 5.35 0.73 0.93
N TYR A 311 4.48 1.60 0.42
CA TYR A 311 3.17 1.91 1.03
C TYR A 311 2.03 1.07 0.46
N LYS A 312 2.32 0.22 -0.53
CA LYS A 312 1.39 -0.73 -1.15
C LYS A 312 1.86 -2.16 -0.95
N ASP A 313 0.92 -3.06 -0.77
CA ASP A 313 1.17 -4.50 -0.77
C ASP A 313 1.24 -5.04 -2.20
N TYR A 314 2.33 -4.74 -2.91
CA TYR A 314 2.48 -5.18 -4.29
C TYR A 314 2.41 -6.71 -4.47
N PRO A 315 2.97 -7.56 -3.59
CA PRO A 315 2.75 -9.00 -3.67
C PRO A 315 1.26 -9.36 -3.68
N TYR A 316 0.45 -8.76 -2.80
CA TYR A 316 -1.00 -8.98 -2.80
C TYR A 316 -1.67 -8.42 -4.06
N ILE A 317 -1.34 -7.21 -4.48
CA ILE A 317 -1.91 -6.57 -5.67
C ILE A 317 -1.61 -7.36 -6.95
N ILE A 318 -0.38 -7.88 -7.09
CA ILE A 318 0.10 -8.55 -8.31
C ILE A 318 -0.25 -10.04 -8.32
N LYS A 319 -0.19 -10.71 -7.18
CA LYS A 319 -0.33 -12.19 -7.09
C LYS A 319 -1.56 -12.65 -6.31
N GLY A 320 -2.30 -11.73 -5.68
CA GLY A 320 -3.40 -12.07 -4.77
C GLY A 320 -2.93 -12.66 -3.43
N VAL A 321 -1.62 -12.69 -3.16
CA VAL A 321 -1.03 -13.28 -1.96
C VAL A 321 -0.09 -12.28 -1.30
N SER A 322 -0.46 -11.83 -0.09
CA SER A 322 0.36 -10.93 0.70
C SER A 322 1.60 -11.65 1.27
N LYS A 323 2.69 -10.90 1.39
CA LYS A 323 3.87 -11.32 2.17
C LYS A 323 3.82 -10.86 3.61
N LYS A 324 2.87 -9.97 3.95
CA LYS A 324 2.49 -9.64 5.32
C LYS A 324 1.35 -10.55 5.76
N PRO A 325 1.58 -11.50 6.68
CA PRO A 325 0.52 -12.34 7.22
C PRO A 325 -0.61 -11.50 7.83
N ILE A 326 -1.86 -11.95 7.66
CA ILE A 326 -3.04 -11.19 8.11
C ILE A 326 -3.04 -10.93 9.63
N ASN A 327 -2.50 -11.86 10.44
CA ASN A 327 -2.35 -11.65 11.87
C ASN A 327 -1.38 -10.50 12.20
N VAL A 328 -0.27 -10.39 11.47
CA VAL A 328 0.66 -9.25 11.62
C VAL A 328 -0.04 -7.94 11.27
N LEU A 329 -0.83 -7.92 10.19
CA LEU A 329 -1.61 -6.73 9.83
C LEU A 329 -2.64 -6.37 10.92
N ILE A 330 -3.34 -7.35 11.48
CA ILE A 330 -4.28 -7.14 12.60
C ILE A 330 -3.55 -6.58 13.82
N ASP A 331 -2.41 -7.16 14.21
CA ASP A 331 -1.62 -6.70 15.34
C ASP A 331 -1.14 -5.25 15.13
N GLU A 332 -0.75 -4.88 13.91
CA GLU A 332 -0.43 -3.48 13.57
C GLU A 332 -1.65 -2.55 13.67
N ILE A 333 -2.83 -3.00 13.26
CA ILE A 333 -4.08 -2.24 13.36
C ILE A 333 -4.46 -2.00 14.82
N LEU A 334 -4.39 -3.04 15.66
CA LEU A 334 -4.67 -2.97 17.09
C LEU A 334 -3.66 -2.08 17.82
N ALA A 335 -2.42 -2.00 17.33
CA ALA A 335 -1.40 -1.07 17.80
C ALA A 335 -1.53 0.35 17.21
N GLY A 336 -2.64 0.69 16.55
CA GLY A 336 -2.91 2.04 16.03
C GLY A 336 -2.16 2.45 14.77
N LYS A 337 -1.28 1.60 14.21
CA LYS A 337 -0.39 1.97 13.08
C LYS A 337 -1.12 2.26 11.77
N TRP A 338 -2.37 1.82 11.67
CA TRP A 338 -3.23 2.01 10.50
C TRP A 338 -4.30 3.07 10.70
N GLY A 339 -4.23 3.86 11.78
CA GLY A 339 -5.25 4.85 12.13
C GLY A 339 -6.57 4.22 12.56
N VAL A 340 -7.60 5.05 12.66
CA VAL A 340 -8.95 4.70 13.12
C VAL A 340 -10.03 5.14 12.12
N GLY A 341 -11.23 4.56 12.22
CA GLY A 341 -12.40 4.93 11.41
C GLY A 341 -12.12 5.09 9.91
N SER A 342 -12.51 6.25 9.36
CA SER A 342 -12.35 6.56 7.93
C SER A 342 -10.88 6.65 7.48
N GLU A 343 -9.96 7.00 8.38
CA GLU A 343 -8.53 7.05 8.06
C GLU A 343 -7.97 5.64 7.83
N ARG A 344 -8.34 4.70 8.70
CA ARG A 344 -7.98 3.28 8.52
C ARG A 344 -8.46 2.73 7.20
N GLN A 345 -9.70 3.03 6.85
CA GLN A 345 -10.27 2.64 5.57
C GLN A 345 -9.44 3.18 4.40
N ARG A 346 -9.07 4.47 4.41
CA ARG A 346 -8.24 5.08 3.36
C ARG A 346 -6.85 4.45 3.27
N ARG A 347 -6.17 4.26 4.41
CA ARG A 347 -4.82 3.67 4.46
C ARG A 347 -4.81 2.23 3.96
N LEU A 348 -5.76 1.40 4.41
CA LEU A 348 -5.88 0.01 3.98
C LEU A 348 -6.23 -0.09 2.50
N ALA A 349 -7.19 0.71 2.02
CA ALA A 349 -7.57 0.73 0.62
C ALA A 349 -6.41 1.18 -0.28
N TYR A 350 -5.67 2.22 0.13
CA TYR A 350 -4.49 2.68 -0.58
C TYR A 350 -3.42 1.59 -0.67
N ALA A 351 -3.19 0.87 0.43
CA ALA A 351 -2.24 -0.24 0.47
C ALA A 351 -2.66 -1.45 -0.39
N GLY A 352 -3.90 -1.48 -0.88
CA GLY A 352 -4.45 -2.54 -1.73
C GLY A 352 -5.32 -3.57 -0.99
N TYR A 353 -5.57 -3.39 0.31
CA TYR A 353 -6.39 -4.31 1.09
C TYR A 353 -7.89 -4.02 0.97
N ASN A 354 -8.71 -5.06 1.13
CA ASN A 354 -10.14 -4.89 1.32
C ASN A 354 -10.44 -4.56 2.79
N TYR A 355 -10.86 -3.32 3.05
CA TYR A 355 -11.17 -2.83 4.40
C TYR A 355 -12.15 -3.73 5.16
N ASN A 356 -13.26 -4.15 4.54
CA ASN A 356 -14.30 -4.93 5.21
C ASN A 356 -13.79 -6.31 5.63
N ILE A 357 -12.97 -6.96 4.80
CA ILE A 357 -12.37 -8.26 5.11
C ILE A 357 -11.41 -8.13 6.29
N VAL A 358 -10.52 -7.12 6.25
CA VAL A 358 -9.54 -6.88 7.31
C VAL A 358 -10.25 -6.52 8.62
N GLN A 359 -11.23 -5.61 8.58
CA GLN A 359 -11.95 -5.18 9.78
C GLN A 359 -12.76 -6.32 10.40
N LYS A 360 -13.36 -7.21 9.59
CA LYS A 360 -14.00 -8.43 10.10
C LYS A 360 -13.01 -9.32 10.86
N ALA A 361 -11.80 -9.49 10.34
CA ALA A 361 -10.77 -10.30 10.99
C ALA A 361 -10.26 -9.65 12.29
N VAL A 362 -10.15 -8.32 12.33
CA VAL A 362 -9.86 -7.57 13.57
C VAL A 362 -10.95 -7.80 14.62
N ASN A 363 -12.23 -7.69 14.24
CA ASN A 363 -13.34 -7.91 15.17
C ASN A 363 -13.36 -9.34 15.72
N GLN A 364 -13.06 -10.34 14.88
CA GLN A 364 -12.91 -11.73 15.31
C GLN A 364 -11.73 -11.91 16.30
N ARG A 365 -10.61 -11.21 16.10
CA ARG A 365 -9.47 -11.26 17.02
C ARG A 365 -9.84 -10.68 18.39
N LEU A 366 -10.56 -9.56 18.42
CA LEU A 366 -11.00 -8.90 19.65
C LEU A 366 -12.02 -9.72 20.44
N ALA A 367 -12.92 -10.43 19.77
CA ALA A 367 -13.92 -11.30 20.41
C ALA A 367 -13.33 -12.56 21.07
N ASN A 368 -12.08 -12.91 20.77
CA ASN A 368 -11.37 -14.09 21.30
C ASN A 368 -10.29 -13.73 22.34
N LEU A 369 -10.20 -12.46 22.74
CA LEU A 369 -9.37 -11.97 23.85
C LEU A 369 -10.22 -11.90 25.11
#